data_AF-A0A956RS59-F1
#
_entry.id   AF-A0A956RS59-F1
#
_cell.length_a   1.000
_cell.length_b   1.000
_cell.length_c   1.000
_cell.angle_alpha   90.00
_cell.angle_beta   90.00
_cell.angle_gamma   90.00
#
_symmetry.space_group_name_H-M   'P 1'
#
loop_
_entity.id
_entity.type
_entity.pdbx_description
1 polymer ?
#
loop_
_entity_poly.entity_id
_entity_poly.type
_entity_poly.pdbx_seq_one_letter_code
_entity_poly.pdbx_strand_id
1 'polypeptide(L)'
;MRTRPVGLLVAAVALLALVGCSRKVVSRIDPNETVDLSGKWNDTDSRLVSDEMIADCLNSPWLVKYQTKFGDNPTVIAGSIRNKSMEHIAVGTFLRDIERALVNSQEVQVVASAEERGEVRAEREDQRVNASPETLKRMG
;
A
#
# COMPACT_ATOMS: atom_id res chain seq x y z
N MET A 1 -10.07 -64.84 36.93
CA MET A 1 -9.39 -63.57 36.60
C MET A 1 -10.44 -62.59 36.07
N ARG A 2 -10.90 -61.65 36.91
CA ARG A 2 -11.82 -60.56 36.49
C ARG A 2 -10.97 -59.31 36.26
N THR A 3 -10.56 -59.07 35.02
CA THR A 3 -9.94 -57.80 34.64
C THR A 3 -11.00 -56.71 34.79
N ARG A 4 -10.75 -55.74 35.69
CA ARG A 4 -11.70 -54.66 35.98
C ARG A 4 -11.81 -53.76 34.73
N PRO A 5 -13.01 -53.55 34.15
CA PRO A 5 -13.19 -52.76 32.92
C PRO A 5 -12.76 -51.29 33.08
N VAL A 6 -12.61 -50.82 34.32
CA VAL A 6 -12.14 -49.48 34.68
C VAL A 6 -10.71 -49.20 34.20
N GLY A 7 -9.80 -50.18 34.27
CA GLY A 7 -8.41 -49.98 33.86
C GLY A 7 -8.27 -49.78 32.35
N LEU A 8 -9.13 -50.44 31.57
CA LEU A 8 -9.15 -50.34 30.11
C LEU A 8 -9.74 -49.00 29.63
N LEU A 9 -10.73 -48.48 30.38
CA LEU A 9 -11.35 -47.18 30.13
C LEU A 9 -10.40 -46.01 30.41
N VAL A 10 -9.64 -46.08 31.52
CA VAL A 10 -8.62 -45.06 31.85
C VAL A 10 -7.48 -45.04 30.83
N ALA A 11 -7.05 -46.21 30.36
CA ALA A 11 -6.03 -46.31 29.32
C ALA A 11 -6.51 -45.73 27.97
N ALA A 12 -7.78 -45.96 27.60
CA ALA A 12 -8.36 -45.39 26.39
C ALA A 12 -8.45 -43.85 26.42
N VAL A 13 -8.84 -43.28 27.56
CA VAL A 13 -8.91 -41.82 27.75
C VAL A 13 -7.51 -41.19 27.72
N ALA A 14 -6.51 -41.85 28.30
CA ALA A 14 -5.12 -41.38 28.25
C ALA A 14 -4.55 -41.39 26.82
N LEU A 15 -4.94 -42.37 26.00
CA LEU A 15 -4.51 -42.45 24.60
C LEU A 15 -5.15 -41.33 23.74
N LEU A 16 -6.41 -40.99 24.01
CA LEU A 16 -7.12 -39.88 23.35
C LEU A 16 -6.53 -38.51 23.70
N ALA A 17 -6.00 -38.33 24.92
CA ALA A 17 -5.36 -37.08 25.34
C ALA A 17 -4.04 -36.80 24.58
N LEU A 18 -3.36 -37.83 24.06
CA LEU A 18 -2.11 -37.68 23.29
C LEU A 18 -2.34 -37.25 21.83
N VAL A 19 -3.57 -37.35 21.30
CA VAL A 19 -3.92 -36.95 19.93
C VAL A 19 -4.29 -35.46 19.82
N GLY A 20 -4.46 -34.77 20.96
CA GLY A 20 -4.84 -33.36 21.02
C GLY A 20 -3.73 -32.35 20.70
N CYS A 21 -2.46 -32.78 20.67
CA CYS A 21 -1.33 -31.93 20.29
C CYS A 21 -1.19 -31.83 18.76
N SER A 22 -2.22 -31.29 18.10
CA SER A 22 -2.15 -30.90 16.69
C SER A 22 -1.13 -29.76 16.56
N ARG A 23 0.02 -30.09 15.97
CA ARG A 23 1.13 -29.17 15.71
C ARG A 23 0.65 -28.10 14.73
N LYS A 24 0.53 -26.85 15.18
CA LYS A 24 0.26 -25.71 14.30
C LYS A 24 1.49 -25.52 13.41
N VAL A 25 1.45 -26.09 12.21
CA VAL A 25 2.54 -25.97 11.23
C VAL A 25 2.42 -24.58 10.60
N VAL A 26 3.34 -23.69 10.98
CA VAL A 26 3.50 -22.39 10.31
C VAL A 26 4.54 -22.59 9.21
N SER A 27 4.09 -22.76 7.97
CA SER A 27 4.97 -22.74 6.81
C SER A 27 5.25 -21.30 6.40
N ARG A 28 6.51 -20.99 6.07
CA ARG A 28 6.84 -19.76 5.34
C ARG A 28 6.42 -19.97 3.91
N ILE A 29 5.46 -19.17 3.47
CA ILE A 29 4.96 -19.16 2.10
C ILE A 29 5.84 -18.20 1.29
N ASP A 30 6.03 -18.50 0.01
CA ASP A 30 6.77 -17.62 -0.92
C ASP A 30 6.04 -16.27 -1.02
N PRO A 31 6.73 -15.12 -0.94
CA PRO A 31 6.10 -13.81 -1.05
C PRO A 31 5.37 -13.55 -2.37
N ASN A 32 5.58 -14.39 -3.40
CA ASN A 32 4.86 -14.32 -4.68
C ASN A 32 3.64 -15.23 -4.75
N GLU A 33 3.43 -16.10 -3.76
CA GLU A 33 2.27 -17.00 -3.73
C GLU A 33 1.05 -16.26 -3.16
N THR A 34 0.02 -16.11 -3.99
CA THR A 34 -1.23 -15.43 -3.63
C THR A 34 -2.08 -16.32 -2.75
N VAL A 35 -1.99 -16.13 -1.44
CA VAL A 35 -2.82 -16.87 -0.48
C VAL A 35 -4.09 -16.07 -0.22
N ASP A 36 -5.14 -16.38 -0.97
CA ASP A 36 -6.46 -15.82 -0.72
C ASP A 36 -7.10 -16.53 0.49
N LEU A 37 -6.70 -16.11 1.69
CA LEU A 37 -7.18 -16.70 2.96
C LEU A 37 -8.60 -16.24 3.30
N SER A 38 -9.16 -15.27 2.59
CA SER A 38 -10.51 -14.74 2.80
C SER A 38 -10.94 -13.91 1.60
N GLY A 39 -12.20 -14.01 1.15
CA GLY A 39 -12.78 -13.15 0.09
C GLY A 39 -12.98 -11.68 0.48
N LYS A 40 -12.02 -11.11 1.22
CA LYS A 40 -11.85 -9.71 1.58
C LYS A 40 -10.62 -9.19 0.82
N TRP A 41 -10.63 -7.91 0.53
CA TRP A 41 -9.52 -7.18 -0.06
C TRP A 41 -8.22 -7.37 0.74
N ASN A 42 -7.15 -7.71 0.03
CA ASN A 42 -5.84 -7.94 0.63
C ASN A 42 -4.70 -7.16 -0.08
N ASP A 43 -3.47 -7.34 0.40
CA ASP A 43 -2.29 -6.64 -0.11
C ASP A 43 -1.97 -7.05 -1.57
N THR A 44 -2.30 -8.27 -1.98
CA THR A 44 -2.11 -8.73 -3.37
C THR A 44 -3.05 -7.99 -4.31
N ASP A 45 -4.34 -7.91 -3.97
CA ASP A 45 -5.32 -7.18 -4.78
C ASP A 45 -4.93 -5.71 -4.90
N SER A 46 -4.46 -5.12 -3.80
CA SER A 46 -3.92 -3.76 -3.78
C SER A 46 -2.76 -3.60 -4.76
N ARG A 47 -1.78 -4.51 -4.72
CA ARG A 47 -0.62 -4.45 -5.59
C ARG A 47 -1.00 -4.61 -7.07
N LEU A 48 -1.87 -5.57 -7.39
CA LEU A 48 -2.30 -5.79 -8.77
C LEU A 48 -3.05 -4.58 -9.34
N VAL A 49 -3.89 -3.93 -8.53
CA VAL A 49 -4.56 -2.69 -8.95
C VAL A 49 -3.59 -1.52 -9.09
N SER A 50 -2.62 -1.37 -8.17
CA SER A 50 -1.52 -0.39 -8.32
C SER A 50 -0.79 -0.58 -9.66
N ASP A 51 -0.36 -1.82 -9.94
CA ASP A 51 0.45 -2.16 -11.12
C ASP A 51 -0.32 -1.84 -12.42
N GLU A 52 -1.60 -2.20 -12.48
CA GLU A 52 -2.46 -1.90 -13.63
C GLU A 52 -2.67 -0.39 -13.82
N MET A 53 -2.98 0.34 -12.74
CA MET A 53 -3.17 1.80 -12.79
C MET A 53 -1.91 2.53 -13.26
N ILE A 54 -0.74 2.08 -12.80
CA ILE A 54 0.56 2.64 -13.19
C ILE A 54 0.83 2.37 -14.67
N ALA A 55 0.62 1.13 -15.12
CA ALA A 55 0.82 0.74 -16.50
C ALA A 55 -0.11 1.53 -17.44
N ASP A 56 -1.39 1.67 -17.09
CA ASP A 56 -2.35 2.44 -17.89
C ASP A 56 -1.96 3.93 -17.94
N CYS A 57 -1.51 4.50 -16.82
CA CYS A 57 -1.07 5.89 -16.77
C CYS A 57 0.14 6.18 -17.66
N LEU A 58 1.18 5.35 -17.60
CA LEU A 58 2.44 5.55 -18.36
C LEU A 58 2.28 5.22 -19.85
N ASN A 59 1.50 4.19 -20.19
CA ASN A 59 1.28 3.79 -21.59
C ASN A 59 0.23 4.66 -22.30
N SER A 60 -0.49 5.50 -21.56
CA SER A 60 -1.53 6.33 -22.15
C SER A 60 -0.96 7.39 -23.12
N PRO A 61 -1.65 7.69 -24.23
CA PRO A 61 -1.14 8.60 -25.27
C PRO A 61 -0.89 10.05 -24.82
N TRP A 62 -1.34 10.47 -23.64
CA TRP A 62 -1.18 11.85 -23.15
C TRP A 62 0.30 12.22 -23.00
N LEU A 63 1.13 11.27 -22.56
CA LEU A 63 2.55 11.50 -22.30
C LEU A 63 3.29 11.82 -23.61
N VAL A 64 3.14 10.95 -24.61
CA VAL A 64 3.73 11.12 -25.94
C VAL A 64 3.21 12.40 -26.62
N LYS A 65 1.91 12.71 -26.46
CA LYS A 65 1.31 13.93 -27.01
C LYS A 65 1.90 15.20 -26.37
N TYR A 66 2.17 15.19 -25.08
CA TYR A 66 2.78 16.31 -24.38
C TYR A 66 4.24 16.49 -24.82
N GLN A 67 5.02 15.42 -24.79
CA GLN A 67 6.43 15.44 -25.20
C GLN A 67 6.60 15.86 -26.66
N THR A 68 5.77 15.36 -27.58
CA THR A 68 5.80 15.76 -29.00
C THR A 68 5.47 17.24 -29.19
N LYS A 69 4.56 17.79 -28.36
CA LYS A 69 4.10 19.18 -28.51
C LYS A 69 5.03 20.20 -27.87
N PHE A 70 5.61 19.89 -26.71
CA PHE A 70 6.38 20.84 -25.90
C PHE A 70 7.88 20.52 -25.82
N GLY A 71 8.30 19.30 -26.17
CA GLY A 71 9.71 18.89 -26.14
C GLY A 71 10.28 18.67 -24.74
N ASP A 72 9.44 18.60 -23.71
CA ASP A 72 9.85 18.43 -22.31
C ASP A 72 8.91 17.46 -21.59
N ASN A 73 9.34 16.96 -20.43
CA ASN A 73 8.58 16.07 -19.57
C ASN A 73 7.44 16.83 -18.87
N PRO A 74 6.22 16.29 -18.82
CA PRO A 74 5.12 16.93 -18.13
C PRO A 74 5.35 16.98 -16.62
N THR A 75 5.01 18.11 -16.02
CA THR A 75 4.91 18.26 -14.56
C THR A 75 3.51 17.85 -14.11
N VAL A 76 3.39 16.82 -13.27
CA VAL A 76 2.12 16.24 -12.85
C VAL A 76 2.00 16.24 -11.33
N ILE A 77 0.79 16.48 -10.84
CA ILE A 77 0.43 16.34 -9.43
C ILE A 77 -0.44 15.09 -9.31
N ALA A 78 -0.03 14.13 -8.49
CA ALA A 78 -0.87 12.99 -8.15
C ALA A 78 -1.96 13.43 -7.17
N GLY A 79 -3.22 13.23 -7.55
CA GLY A 79 -4.38 13.61 -6.74
C GLY A 79 -4.67 12.61 -5.62
N SER A 80 -5.40 13.04 -4.59
CA SER A 80 -5.85 12.13 -3.53
C SER A 80 -6.83 11.08 -4.08
N ILE A 81 -6.62 9.80 -3.73
CA ILE A 81 -7.52 8.71 -4.09
C ILE A 81 -8.59 8.56 -3.01
N ARG A 82 -9.86 8.47 -3.41
CA ARG A 82 -11.00 8.30 -2.50
C ARG A 82 -11.55 6.89 -2.62
N ASN A 83 -11.57 6.17 -1.51
CA ASN A 83 -12.29 4.91 -1.41
C ASN A 83 -13.80 5.16 -1.38
N LYS A 84 -14.54 4.54 -2.31
CA LYS A 84 -16.02 4.57 -2.37
C LYS A 84 -16.66 3.24 -1.99
N SER A 85 -15.84 2.25 -1.63
CA SER A 85 -16.30 0.94 -1.15
C SER A 85 -16.71 1.01 0.32
N MET A 86 -17.44 0.00 0.78
CA MET A 86 -17.67 -0.25 2.20
C MET A 86 -16.49 -0.97 2.88
N GLU A 87 -15.57 -1.49 2.08
CA GLU A 87 -14.38 -2.19 2.54
C GLU A 87 -13.25 -1.21 2.85
N HIS A 88 -12.43 -1.53 3.85
CA HIS A 88 -11.25 -0.74 4.18
C HIS A 88 -10.12 -1.04 3.18
N ILE A 89 -9.94 -0.14 2.23
CA ILE A 89 -8.85 -0.19 1.24
C ILE A 89 -7.79 0.84 1.61
N ALA A 90 -6.52 0.43 1.62
CA ALA A 90 -5.38 1.27 1.96
C ALA A 90 -5.03 2.27 0.83
N VAL A 91 -5.91 3.24 0.55
CA VAL A 91 -5.77 4.13 -0.61
C VAL A 91 -4.47 4.96 -0.65
N GLY A 92 -3.84 5.19 0.50
CA GLY A 92 -2.56 5.90 0.59
C GLY A 92 -1.37 5.09 0.07
N THR A 93 -1.49 3.77 -0.12
CA THR A 93 -0.43 2.99 -0.79
C THR A 93 -0.46 3.20 -2.29
N PHE A 94 -1.65 3.20 -2.91
CA PHE A 94 -1.79 3.47 -4.35
C PHE A 94 -1.15 4.79 -4.77
N LEU A 95 -1.39 5.86 -4.01
CA LEU A 95 -0.82 7.17 -4.32
C LEU A 95 0.72 7.12 -4.32
N ARG A 96 1.31 6.53 -3.29
CA ARG A 96 2.78 6.41 -3.15
C ARG A 96 3.38 5.49 -4.22
N ASP A 97 2.68 4.44 -4.62
CA ASP A 97 3.14 3.54 -5.67
C ASP A 97 3.13 4.24 -7.03
N ILE A 98 2.09 5.02 -7.33
CA ILE A 98 2.01 5.85 -8.55
C ILE A 98 3.11 6.90 -8.55
N GLU A 99 3.29 7.65 -7.47
CA GLU A 99 4.35 8.66 -7.35
C GLU A 99 5.73 8.04 -7.55
N ARG A 100 5.99 6.90 -6.91
CA ARG A 100 7.25 6.15 -7.07
C ARG A 100 7.47 5.71 -8.52
N ALA A 101 6.44 5.18 -9.17
CA ALA A 101 6.56 4.70 -10.54
C ALA A 101 6.79 5.84 -11.54
N LEU A 102 6.09 6.96 -11.38
CA LEU A 102 6.27 8.16 -12.21
C LEU A 102 7.67 8.78 -12.03
N VAL A 103 8.20 8.80 -10.81
CA VAL A 103 9.59 9.25 -10.56
C VAL A 103 10.59 8.28 -11.19
N ASN A 104 10.37 6.97 -11.05
CA ASN A 104 11.26 5.95 -11.60
C ASN A 104 11.26 5.89 -13.13
N SER A 105 10.16 6.24 -13.79
CA SER A 105 10.09 6.24 -15.26
C SER A 105 10.96 7.34 -15.88
N GLN A 106 11.27 8.41 -15.13
CA GLN A 106 12.00 9.59 -15.61
C GLN A 106 11.32 10.35 -16.76
N GLU A 107 10.10 9.95 -17.14
CA GLU A 107 9.33 10.57 -18.21
C GLU A 107 8.38 11.66 -17.69
N VAL A 108 8.19 11.75 -16.37
CA VAL A 108 7.26 12.67 -15.71
C VAL A 108 7.93 13.33 -14.50
N GLN A 109 7.72 14.63 -14.33
CA GLN A 109 8.14 15.35 -13.12
C GLN A 109 6.98 15.37 -12.11
N VAL A 110 7.12 14.62 -11.02
CA VAL A 110 6.09 14.57 -9.97
C VAL A 110 6.28 15.71 -8.99
N VAL A 111 5.21 16.47 -8.75
CA VAL A 111 5.18 17.48 -7.69
C VAL A 111 4.79 16.81 -6.38
N ALA A 112 5.49 17.16 -5.30
CA ALA A 112 5.19 16.72 -3.95
C ALA A 112 3.70 16.86 -3.60
N SER A 113 3.20 15.88 -2.88
CA SER A 113 1.79 15.79 -2.50
C SER A 113 1.34 17.00 -1.68
N ALA A 114 0.03 17.16 -1.52
CA ALA A 114 -0.50 18.29 -0.74
C ALA A 114 -0.04 18.24 0.73
N GLU A 115 0.15 17.03 1.28
CA GLU A 115 0.56 16.77 2.65
C GLU A 115 2.04 17.09 2.86
N GLU A 116 2.93 16.63 1.98
CA GLU A 116 4.37 16.93 2.04
C GLU A 116 4.65 18.44 1.88
N ARG A 117 3.81 19.15 1.13
CA ARG A 117 3.89 20.61 1.03
C ARG A 117 3.33 21.34 2.25
N GLY A 118 2.73 20.65 3.21
CA GLY A 118 2.20 21.21 4.45
C GLY A 118 3.27 21.94 5.25
N GLU A 119 4.41 21.29 5.48
CA GLU A 119 5.55 21.88 6.20
C GLU A 119 6.09 23.12 5.46
N VAL A 120 6.22 23.04 4.15
CA VAL A 120 6.67 24.18 3.33
C VAL A 120 5.67 25.34 3.38
N ARG A 121 4.37 25.07 3.43
CA ARG A 121 3.34 26.10 3.60
C ARG A 121 3.37 26.70 4.99
N ALA A 122 3.52 25.87 6.03
CA ALA A 122 3.62 26.32 7.42
C ALA A 122 4.87 27.20 7.61
N GLU A 123 6.01 26.79 7.06
CA GLU A 123 7.25 27.58 7.07
C GLU A 123 7.09 28.92 6.34
N ARG A 124 6.43 28.92 5.16
CA ARG A 124 6.14 30.16 4.43
C ARG A 124 5.16 31.06 5.20
N GLU A 125 4.23 30.49 5.95
CA GLU A 125 3.31 31.24 6.81
C GLU A 125 4.01 31.83 8.03
N ASP A 126 4.91 31.08 8.67
CA ASP A 126 5.73 31.55 9.79
C ASP A 126 6.65 32.70 9.34
N GLN A 127 7.32 32.53 8.19
CA GLN A 127 8.12 33.59 7.59
C GLN A 127 7.29 34.86 7.37
N ARG A 128 6.03 34.77 6.92
CA ARG A 128 5.15 35.95 6.74
C ARG A 128 4.90 36.74 8.02
N VAL A 129 4.91 36.10 9.18
CA VAL A 129 4.69 36.76 10.47
C VAL A 129 6.00 37.31 11.03
N ASN A 130 7.12 36.62 10.81
CA ASN A 130 8.36 36.86 11.55
C ASN A 130 9.53 37.44 10.70
N ALA A 131 9.51 37.31 9.37
CA ALA A 131 10.61 37.73 8.50
C ALA A 131 10.41 39.14 7.91
N SER A 132 11.53 39.78 7.58
CA SER A 132 11.52 41.11 6.97
C SER A 132 10.98 41.06 5.53
N PRO A 133 10.35 42.14 5.03
CA PRO A 133 9.78 42.18 3.67
C PRO A 133 10.76 41.81 2.55
N GLU A 134 12.05 42.02 2.78
CA GLU A 134 13.14 41.79 1.84
C GLU A 134 13.56 40.31 1.74
N THR A 135 13.28 39.52 2.77
CA THR A 135 13.68 38.10 2.88
C THR A 135 12.51 37.11 2.75
N LEU A 136 11.28 37.62 2.69
CA LEU A 136 10.07 36.82 2.55
C LEU A 136 10.02 36.03 1.25
N LYS A 137 9.83 34.72 1.37
CA LYS A 137 9.54 33.88 0.21
C LYS A 137 8.10 34.08 -0.25
N ARG A 138 7.93 34.45 -1.51
CA ARG A 138 6.61 34.71 -2.10
C ARG A 138 5.80 33.41 -2.20
N MET A 139 4.52 33.47 -1.88
CA MET A 139 3.58 32.37 -2.13
C MET A 139 3.41 32.19 -3.64
N GLY A 140 3.65 30.96 -4.11
CA GLY A 140 3.55 30.50 -5.49
C GLY A 140 3.51 28.98 -5.50
#